data_AF-A0A085MPW2-F1
#
_entry.id   AF-A0A085MPW2-F1
#
_cell.length_a   1.000
_cell.length_b   1.000
_cell.length_c   1.000
_cell.angle_alpha   90.00
_cell.angle_beta   90.00
_cell.angle_gamma   90.00
#
_symmetry.space_group_name_H-M   'P 1'
#
loop_
_entity.id
_entity.type
_entity.pdbx_description
1 polymer ?
#
loop_
_entity_poly.entity_id
_entity_poly.type
_entity_poly.pdbx_seq_one_letter_code
_entity_poly.pdbx_strand_id
1 'polypeptide(L)'
;MVGRHRGFIAYLKEVVPDVLAVHCVLHRQHLVAKRLSARLNSSLRYVIAAVNRIKANASNDRLFRQLCDENDEDYNRLLLHTEVRWLSRGACLTRFYELFGSVTEFLEAHDAALCENLRKSEIDIAYLADLYFKFNEMNKQLQSSMLNLVKTKTLVGAFLSKLKLYKCNLGRREFSQFPTLAE
;
A
#
# COMPACT_ATOMS: atom_id res chain seq x y z
N MET A 1 -2.97 8.52 22.93
CA MET A 1 -4.44 8.34 23.08
C MET A 1 -4.84 7.14 23.96
N VAL A 2 -4.20 5.96 23.86
CA VAL A 2 -4.58 4.75 24.64
C VAL A 2 -3.49 4.33 25.66
N GLY A 3 -2.73 5.28 26.20
CA GLY A 3 -1.67 4.98 27.17
C GLY A 3 -2.25 4.43 28.48
N ARG A 4 -1.65 3.37 29.04
CA ARG A 4 -2.13 2.69 30.26
C ARG A 4 -2.13 3.58 31.50
N HIS A 5 -1.14 4.47 31.61
CA HIS A 5 -0.93 5.33 32.78
C HIS A 5 -1.11 6.82 32.49
N ARG A 6 -0.88 7.24 31.24
CA ARG A 6 -1.00 8.64 30.79
C ARG A 6 -1.60 8.67 29.39
N GLY A 7 -2.92 8.73 29.30
CA GLY A 7 -3.64 8.76 28.04
C GLY A 7 -5.13 9.06 28.21
N PHE A 8 -5.75 9.63 27.17
CA PHE A 8 -7.17 9.98 27.19
C PHE A 8 -8.06 8.82 27.67
N ILE A 9 -7.84 7.59 27.18
CA ILE A 9 -8.63 6.42 27.62
C ILE A 9 -8.43 6.09 29.11
N ALA A 10 -7.23 6.29 29.66
CA ALA A 10 -6.98 6.07 31.09
C ALA A 10 -7.75 7.10 31.93
N TYR A 11 -7.67 8.38 31.56
CA TYR A 11 -8.45 9.45 32.22
C TYR A 11 -9.96 9.26 32.06
N LEU A 12 -10.43 8.89 30.86
CA LEU A 12 -11.84 8.65 30.60
C LEU A 12 -12.41 7.51 31.46
N LYS A 13 -11.61 6.50 31.77
CA LYS A 13 -11.99 5.41 32.68
C LYS A 13 -12.04 5.83 34.16
N GLU A 14 -11.32 6.87 34.56
CA GLU A 14 -11.45 7.42 35.92
C GLU A 14 -12.79 8.15 36.07
N VAL A 15 -13.23 8.86 35.02
CA VAL A 15 -14.51 9.59 35.01
C VAL A 15 -15.71 8.68 34.71
N VAL A 16 -15.53 7.69 33.84
CA VAL A 16 -16.56 6.73 33.41
C VAL A 16 -15.99 5.30 33.50
N PRO A 17 -16.05 4.66 34.69
CA PRO A 17 -15.41 3.35 34.93
C PRO A 17 -15.84 2.24 33.96
N ASP A 18 -17.11 2.26 33.54
CA ASP A 18 -17.70 1.23 32.68
C ASP A 18 -17.48 1.47 31.18
N VAL A 19 -16.72 2.51 30.79
CA VAL A 19 -16.48 2.80 29.38
C VAL A 19 -15.67 1.68 28.71
N LEU A 20 -16.24 1.13 27.64
CA LEU A 20 -15.57 0.16 26.79
C LEU A 20 -14.76 0.87 25.71
N ALA A 21 -13.45 0.87 25.88
CA ALA A 21 -12.51 1.38 24.88
C ALA A 21 -11.99 0.24 24.00
N VAL A 22 -12.24 0.32 22.70
CA VAL A 22 -11.74 -0.63 21.71
C VAL A 22 -10.76 0.09 20.79
N HIS A 23 -9.66 -0.58 20.42
CA HIS A 23 -8.74 -0.03 19.42
C HIS A 23 -9.42 0.06 18.06
N CYS A 24 -9.15 1.14 17.32
CA CYS A 24 -9.58 1.26 15.94
C CYS A 24 -9.02 0.11 15.09
N VAL A 25 -9.91 -0.65 14.46
CA VAL A 25 -9.55 -1.83 13.65
C VAL A 25 -8.71 -1.43 12.43
N LEU A 26 -9.02 -0.30 11.80
CA LEU A 26 -8.23 0.27 10.71
C LEU A 26 -6.78 0.54 11.16
N HIS A 27 -6.59 1.09 12.37
CA HIS A 27 -5.26 1.33 12.90
C HIS A 27 -4.50 0.02 13.15
N ARG A 28 -5.17 -1.01 13.70
CA ARG A 28 -4.55 -2.32 13.93
C ARG A 28 -4.18 -3.02 12.63
N GLN A 29 -5.05 -2.98 11.62
CA GLN A 29 -4.74 -3.56 10.33
C GLN A 29 -3.60 -2.80 9.62
N HIS A 30 -3.54 -1.47 9.72
CA HIS A 30 -2.39 -0.70 9.21
C HIS A 30 -1.06 -1.13 9.83
N LEU A 31 -1.04 -1.37 11.14
CA LEU A 31 0.17 -1.87 11.82
C LEU A 31 0.59 -3.26 11.31
N VAL A 32 -0.38 -4.12 10.99
CA VAL A 32 -0.09 -5.44 10.41
C VAL A 32 0.42 -5.31 8.97
N ALA A 33 -0.21 -4.48 8.13
CA ALA A 33 0.21 -4.26 6.74
C ALA A 33 1.63 -3.68 6.62
N LYS A 34 2.09 -2.94 7.64
CA LYS A 34 3.48 -2.45 7.73
C LYS A 34 4.52 -3.55 7.99
N ARG A 35 4.11 -4.73 8.48
CA ARG A 35 5.03 -5.85 8.74
C ARG A 35 5.32 -6.62 7.47
N LEU A 36 6.19 -6.06 6.65
CA LEU A 36 6.74 -6.73 5.47
C LEU A 36 7.99 -7.55 5.82
N SER A 37 8.26 -8.58 5.02
CA SER A 37 9.56 -9.26 5.06
C SER A 37 10.67 -8.29 4.64
N ALA A 38 11.92 -8.57 5.00
CA ALA A 38 13.06 -7.72 4.65
C ALA A 38 13.15 -7.48 3.13
N ARG A 39 12.95 -8.54 2.33
CA ARG A 39 12.91 -8.47 0.86
C ARG A 39 11.84 -7.49 0.35
N LEU A 40 10.58 -7.69 0.73
CA LEU A 40 9.47 -6.83 0.29
C LEU A 40 9.61 -5.38 0.79
N ASN A 41 10.20 -5.20 1.97
CA ASN A 41 10.47 -3.86 2.50
C ASN A 41 11.52 -3.15 1.63
N SER A 42 12.60 -3.83 1.24
CA SER A 42 13.60 -3.28 0.31
C SER A 42 12.96 -2.86 -1.02
N SER A 43 12.13 -3.72 -1.62
CA SER A 43 11.43 -3.41 -2.88
C SER A 43 10.54 -2.18 -2.74
N LEU A 44 9.79 -2.08 -1.63
CA LEU A 44 8.98 -0.90 -1.33
C LEU A 44 9.83 0.38 -1.14
N ARG A 45 11.03 0.26 -0.55
CA ARG A 45 11.94 1.41 -0.40
C ARG A 45 12.46 1.90 -1.75
N TYR A 46 12.71 1.01 -2.71
CA TYR A 46 13.08 1.41 -4.06
C TYR A 46 11.96 2.18 -4.75
N VAL A 47 10.70 1.71 -4.64
CA VAL A 47 9.54 2.45 -5.14
C VAL A 47 9.45 3.86 -4.54
N ILE A 48 9.59 3.98 -3.22
CA ILE A 48 9.56 5.29 -2.54
C ILE A 48 10.70 6.18 -3.02
N ALA A 49 11.92 5.65 -3.17
CA ALA A 49 13.06 6.39 -3.68
C ALA A 49 12.82 6.90 -5.11
N ALA A 50 12.24 6.06 -5.97
CA ALA A 50 11.92 6.39 -7.35
C ALA A 50 10.87 7.51 -7.44
N VAL A 51 9.77 7.39 -6.70
CA VAL A 51 8.74 8.43 -6.61
C VAL A 51 9.36 9.74 -6.11
N ASN A 52 10.18 9.69 -5.06
CA ASN A 52 10.84 10.87 -4.52
C ASN A 52 11.80 11.51 -5.52
N ARG A 53 12.54 10.70 -6.29
CA ARG A 53 13.50 11.18 -7.30
C ARG A 53 12.79 11.90 -8.45
N ILE A 54 11.69 11.34 -8.93
CA ILE A 54 10.85 11.95 -9.98
C ILE A 54 10.17 13.22 -9.45
N LYS A 55 9.68 13.20 -8.22
CA LYS A 55 8.97 14.33 -7.59
C LYS A 55 9.88 15.35 -6.91
N ALA A 56 11.19 15.16 -6.94
CA ALA A 56 12.16 15.97 -6.19
C ALA A 56 12.09 17.45 -6.56
N ASN A 57 11.79 17.76 -7.82
CA ASN A 57 11.64 19.12 -8.30
C ASN A 57 10.61 19.19 -9.46
N ALA A 58 10.15 20.40 -9.75
CA ALA A 58 9.13 20.63 -10.77
C ALA A 58 9.58 20.28 -12.20
N SER A 59 10.89 20.32 -12.48
CA SER A 59 11.41 19.97 -13.80
C SER A 59 11.30 18.47 -14.07
N ASN A 60 11.76 17.64 -13.12
CA ASN A 60 11.65 16.18 -13.21
C ASN A 60 10.19 15.74 -13.32
N ASP A 61 9.31 16.30 -12.49
CA ASP A 61 7.89 15.96 -12.52
C ASP A 61 7.22 16.37 -13.83
N ARG A 62 7.65 17.46 -14.47
CA ARG A 62 7.19 17.86 -15.80
C ARG A 62 7.71 16.94 -16.90
N LEU A 63 9.00 16.61 -16.87
CA LEU A 63 9.62 15.71 -17.86
C LEU A 63 9.01 14.31 -17.78
N PHE A 64 8.77 13.80 -16.57
CA PHE A 64 8.10 12.52 -16.39
C PHE A 64 6.67 12.52 -16.93
N ARG A 65 5.90 13.61 -16.71
CA ARG A 65 4.54 13.73 -17.31
C ARG A 65 4.60 13.67 -18.82
N GLN A 66 5.53 14.42 -19.41
CA GLN A 66 5.71 14.46 -20.86
C GLN A 66 6.09 13.07 -21.39
N LEU A 67 7.00 12.36 -20.71
CA LEU A 67 7.35 10.99 -21.07
C LEU A 67 6.13 10.06 -21.03
N CYS A 68 5.30 10.16 -19.98
CA CYS A 68 4.06 9.38 -19.91
C CYS A 68 3.09 9.71 -21.04
N ASP A 69 2.96 11.00 -21.40
CA ASP A 69 2.10 11.41 -22.52
C ASP A 69 2.68 10.91 -23.88
N GLU A 70 4.01 10.85 -24.03
CA GLU A 70 4.71 10.29 -25.21
C GLU A 70 4.57 8.77 -25.32
N ASN A 71 4.54 8.06 -24.19
CA ASN A 71 4.35 6.61 -24.10
C ASN A 71 2.87 6.18 -24.13
N ASP A 72 1.92 7.11 -24.32
CA ASP A 72 0.47 6.86 -24.31
C ASP A 72 -0.02 6.17 -23.04
N GLU A 73 0.53 6.56 -21.89
CA GLU A 73 0.18 6.01 -20.59
C GLU A 73 -1.18 6.51 -20.08
N ASP A 74 -1.97 5.64 -19.44
CA ASP A 74 -3.26 6.00 -18.81
C ASP A 74 -3.12 7.08 -17.72
N TYR A 75 -1.93 7.21 -17.13
CA TYR A 75 -1.62 8.20 -16.11
C TYR A 75 -0.33 8.93 -16.41
N ASN A 76 -0.35 10.26 -16.30
CA ASN A 76 0.88 11.04 -16.42
C ASN A 76 1.50 11.48 -15.09
N ARG A 77 0.96 11.04 -13.94
CA ARG A 77 1.45 11.46 -12.62
C ARG A 77 1.46 10.32 -11.61
N LEU A 78 2.64 10.11 -11.03
CA LEU A 78 2.78 9.33 -9.79
C LEU A 78 2.11 10.01 -8.60
N LEU A 79 1.55 9.19 -7.71
CA LEU A 79 1.03 9.61 -6.42
C LEU A 79 2.15 9.69 -5.38
N LEU A 80 2.09 10.71 -4.51
CA LEU A 80 3.00 10.78 -3.37
C LEU A 80 2.56 9.80 -2.28
N HIS A 81 3.50 8.99 -1.81
CA HIS A 81 3.29 8.20 -0.60
C HIS A 81 3.39 9.11 0.63
N THR A 82 2.34 9.15 1.46
CA THR A 82 2.44 9.72 2.82
C THR A 82 2.22 8.60 3.82
N GLU A 83 3.08 8.51 4.83
CA GLU A 83 2.95 7.46 5.87
C GLU A 83 1.65 7.56 6.67
N VAL A 84 1.01 8.74 6.63
CA VAL A 84 -0.18 9.10 7.40
C VAL A 84 -1.47 8.60 6.75
N ARG A 85 -1.57 8.63 5.40
CA ARG A 85 -2.79 8.26 4.68
C ARG A 85 -2.63 6.92 3.97
N TRP A 86 -2.79 5.84 4.71
CA TRP A 86 -2.57 4.48 4.24
C TRP A 86 -3.37 4.10 2.97
N LEU A 87 -4.57 4.66 2.73
CA LEU A 87 -5.33 4.51 1.47
C LEU A 87 -4.49 4.90 0.24
N SER A 88 -3.61 5.88 0.40
CA SER A 88 -2.75 6.33 -0.68
C SER A 88 -1.65 5.32 -1.01
N ARG A 89 -1.30 4.39 -0.10
CA ARG A 89 -0.19 3.45 -0.35
C ARG A 89 -0.58 2.40 -1.39
N GLY A 90 -1.78 1.82 -1.30
CA GLY A 90 -2.25 0.88 -2.31
C GLY A 90 -2.44 1.56 -3.67
N ALA A 91 -3.11 2.71 -3.71
CA ALA A 91 -3.28 3.47 -4.95
C ALA A 91 -1.93 3.92 -5.55
N CYS A 92 -0.97 4.31 -4.71
CA CYS A 92 0.37 4.67 -5.14
C CYS A 92 1.13 3.50 -5.74
N LEU A 93 1.07 2.30 -5.13
CA LEU A 93 1.74 1.12 -5.66
C LEU A 93 1.10 0.64 -6.97
N THR A 94 -0.23 0.60 -7.04
CA THR A 94 -0.95 0.28 -8.28
C THR A 94 -0.54 1.22 -9.40
N ARG A 95 -0.62 2.54 -9.19
CA ARG A 95 -0.22 3.51 -10.20
C ARG A 95 1.26 3.49 -10.54
N PHE A 96 2.11 3.21 -9.56
CA PHE A 96 3.54 3.06 -9.81
C PHE A 96 3.82 1.88 -10.73
N TYR A 97 3.11 0.76 -10.54
CA TYR A 97 3.29 -0.41 -11.39
C TYR A 97 2.68 -0.23 -12.78
N GLU A 98 1.50 0.40 -12.89
CA GLU A 98 0.92 0.79 -14.19
C GLU A 98 1.91 1.64 -15.02
N LEU A 99 2.72 2.48 -14.36
CA LEU A 99 3.75 3.31 -14.99
C LEU A 99 5.15 2.71 -14.90
N PHE A 100 5.31 1.42 -14.61
CA PHE A 100 6.63 0.84 -14.32
C PHE A 100 7.60 1.00 -15.50
N GLY A 101 7.12 0.81 -16.73
CA GLY A 101 7.88 1.04 -17.97
C GLY A 101 8.44 2.45 -18.01
N SER A 102 7.56 3.47 -18.05
CA SER A 102 7.92 4.89 -18.04
C SER A 102 8.81 5.29 -16.85
N VAL A 103 8.59 4.72 -15.66
CA VAL A 103 9.44 4.98 -14.48
C VAL A 103 10.85 4.46 -14.69
N THR A 104 11.00 3.23 -15.20
CA THR A 104 12.33 2.68 -15.45
C THR A 104 13.05 3.45 -16.54
N GLU A 105 12.38 3.75 -17.66
CA GLU A 105 12.92 4.57 -18.75
C GLU A 105 13.38 5.94 -18.26
N PHE A 106 12.55 6.64 -17.48
CA PHE A 106 12.95 7.92 -16.89
C PHE A 106 14.20 7.78 -16.02
N LEU A 107 14.29 6.72 -15.20
CA LEU A 107 15.40 6.53 -14.28
C LEU A 107 16.68 6.04 -14.94
N GLU A 108 16.65 5.42 -16.12
CA GLU A 108 17.87 4.99 -16.82
C GLU A 108 18.86 6.16 -17.00
N ALA A 109 18.37 7.32 -17.39
CA ALA A 109 19.19 8.52 -17.60
C ALA A 109 19.51 9.30 -16.30
N HIS A 110 18.77 9.06 -15.21
CA HIS A 110 18.80 9.91 -14.02
C HIS A 110 19.34 9.24 -12.74
N ASP A 111 19.23 7.90 -12.67
CA ASP A 111 19.69 7.05 -11.57
C ASP A 111 19.66 5.55 -12.01
N ALA A 112 20.67 5.15 -12.79
CA ALA A 112 20.77 3.79 -13.33
C ALA A 112 20.81 2.71 -12.24
N ALA A 113 21.44 2.98 -11.09
CA ALA A 113 21.50 2.03 -9.98
C ALA A 113 20.11 1.79 -9.37
N LEU A 114 19.30 2.84 -9.20
CA LEU A 114 17.92 2.69 -8.75
C LEU A 114 17.05 1.98 -9.78
N CYS A 115 17.22 2.30 -11.07
CA CYS A 115 16.52 1.62 -12.17
C CYS A 115 16.77 0.10 -12.13
N GLU A 116 18.04 -0.32 -12.03
CA GLU A 116 18.42 -1.73 -11.94
C GLU A 116 17.84 -2.43 -10.71
N ASN A 117 17.79 -1.74 -9.56
CA ASN A 117 17.17 -2.28 -8.36
C ASN A 117 15.65 -2.45 -8.49
N LEU A 118 14.96 -1.55 -9.20
CA LEU A 118 13.54 -1.67 -9.50
C LEU A 118 13.27 -2.88 -10.40
N ARG A 119 14.01 -3.00 -11.51
CA ARG A 119 13.90 -4.14 -12.44
C ARG A 119 14.11 -5.48 -11.75
N LYS A 120 15.16 -5.59 -10.92
CA LYS A 120 15.41 -6.81 -10.11
C LYS A 120 14.29 -7.12 -9.11
N SER A 121 13.52 -6.12 -8.72
CA SER A 121 12.45 -6.22 -7.71
C SER A 121 11.06 -6.17 -8.32
N GLU A 122 10.91 -6.20 -9.65
CA GLU A 122 9.64 -5.98 -10.35
C GLU A 122 8.53 -6.91 -9.86
N ILE A 123 8.82 -8.22 -9.78
CA ILE A 123 7.90 -9.24 -9.27
C ILE A 123 7.43 -8.93 -7.83
N ASP A 124 8.33 -8.42 -6.98
CA ASP A 124 7.97 -8.04 -5.62
C ASP A 124 7.07 -6.81 -5.61
N ILE A 125 7.29 -5.87 -6.53
CA ILE A 125 6.51 -4.63 -6.67
C ILE A 125 5.11 -4.97 -7.20
N ALA A 126 5.00 -5.81 -8.23
CA ALA A 126 3.74 -6.35 -8.75
C ALA A 126 2.91 -7.00 -7.64
N TYR A 127 3.53 -7.92 -6.88
CA TYR A 127 2.89 -8.57 -5.75
C TYR A 127 2.43 -7.56 -4.68
N LEU A 128 3.26 -6.54 -4.37
CA LEU A 128 2.91 -5.50 -3.40
C LEU A 128 1.74 -4.63 -3.89
N ALA A 129 1.68 -4.29 -5.18
CA ALA A 129 0.58 -3.53 -5.76
C ALA A 129 -0.76 -4.25 -5.55
N ASP A 130 -0.84 -5.53 -5.95
CA ASP A 130 -2.04 -6.35 -5.77
C ASP A 130 -2.41 -6.57 -4.30
N LEU A 131 -1.42 -6.84 -3.44
CA LEU A 131 -1.65 -7.07 -2.02
C LEU A 131 -2.19 -5.80 -1.33
N TYR A 132 -1.58 -4.65 -1.60
CA TYR A 132 -2.02 -3.39 -1.02
C TYR A 132 -3.34 -2.89 -1.60
N PHE A 133 -3.65 -3.18 -2.87
CA PHE A 133 -4.98 -2.97 -3.42
C PHE A 133 -6.05 -3.72 -2.61
N LYS A 134 -5.79 -4.99 -2.25
CA LYS A 134 -6.72 -5.80 -1.43
C LYS A 134 -6.86 -5.27 0.00
N PHE A 135 -5.77 -4.76 0.60
CA PHE A 135 -5.86 -4.05 1.88
C PHE A 135 -6.73 -2.79 1.78
N ASN A 136 -6.60 -2.03 0.68
CA ASN A 136 -7.44 -0.87 0.40
C ASN A 136 -8.91 -1.23 0.29
N GLU A 137 -9.25 -2.29 -0.44
CA GLU A 137 -10.64 -2.75 -0.59
C GLU A 137 -11.26 -3.16 0.75
N MET A 138 -10.54 -3.93 1.57
CA MET A 138 -11.03 -4.29 2.91
C MET A 138 -11.27 -3.04 3.75
N ASN A 139 -10.38 -2.06 3.66
CA ASN A 139 -10.49 -0.88 4.49
C ASN A 139 -11.57 0.11 4.03
N LYS A 140 -11.86 0.21 2.72
CA LYS A 140 -13.05 0.92 2.23
C LYS A 140 -14.31 0.32 2.86
N GLN A 141 -14.39 -1.01 2.94
CA GLN A 141 -15.51 -1.69 3.61
C GLN A 141 -15.55 -1.35 5.11
N LEU A 142 -14.39 -1.27 5.78
CA LEU A 142 -14.25 -0.86 7.19
C LEU A 142 -14.48 0.63 7.46
N GLN A 143 -14.63 1.47 6.44
CA GLN A 143 -14.99 2.89 6.56
C GLN A 143 -16.46 3.16 6.23
N SER A 144 -17.22 2.14 5.85
CA SER A 144 -18.64 2.29 5.56
C SER A 144 -19.44 2.73 6.79
N SER A 145 -20.44 3.58 6.59
CA SER A 145 -21.23 4.24 7.65
C SER A 145 -22.08 3.28 8.51
N MET A 146 -22.19 2.00 8.12
CA MET A 146 -23.11 1.01 8.70
C MET A 146 -22.40 -0.11 9.48
N LEU A 147 -21.21 0.16 10.01
CA LEU A 147 -20.40 -0.82 10.73
C LEU A 147 -20.70 -0.87 12.23
N ASN A 148 -20.89 -2.09 12.71
CA ASN A 148 -20.86 -2.42 14.12
C ASN A 148 -19.77 -3.48 14.36
N LEU A 149 -19.50 -3.79 15.64
CA LEU A 149 -18.43 -4.71 16.02
C LEU A 149 -18.56 -6.10 15.36
N VAL A 150 -19.80 -6.61 15.23
CA VAL A 150 -20.09 -7.91 14.60
C VAL A 150 -19.72 -7.88 13.13
N LYS A 151 -20.20 -6.88 12.38
CA LYS A 151 -19.86 -6.70 10.96
C LYS A 151 -18.35 -6.53 10.75
N THR A 152 -17.69 -5.73 11.58
CA THR A 152 -16.24 -5.56 11.53
C THR A 152 -15.49 -6.88 11.74
N LYS A 153 -15.91 -7.69 12.72
CA LYS A 153 -15.33 -9.01 12.96
C LYS A 153 -15.51 -9.93 11.75
N THR A 154 -16.71 -9.94 11.15
CA THR A 154 -17.00 -10.76 9.96
C THR A 154 -16.14 -10.34 8.76
N LEU A 155 -16.00 -9.03 8.51
CA LEU A 155 -15.17 -8.51 7.41
C LEU A 155 -13.69 -8.90 7.57
N VAL A 156 -13.13 -8.70 8.77
CA VAL A 156 -11.74 -9.08 9.05
C VAL A 156 -11.57 -10.60 8.93
N GLY A 157 -12.50 -11.39 9.46
CA GLY A 157 -12.48 -12.85 9.35
C GLY A 157 -12.52 -13.35 7.91
N ALA A 158 -13.42 -12.80 7.09
CA ALA A 158 -13.51 -13.11 5.67
C ALA A 158 -12.21 -12.74 4.92
N PHE A 159 -11.61 -11.60 5.24
CA PHE A 159 -10.34 -11.19 4.65
C PHE A 159 -9.19 -12.13 5.04
N LEU A 160 -9.11 -12.58 6.30
CA LEU A 160 -8.12 -13.57 6.73
C LEU A 160 -8.29 -14.91 5.99
N SER A 161 -9.53 -15.35 5.76
CA SER A 161 -9.80 -16.55 4.96
C SER A 161 -9.36 -16.37 3.50
N LYS A 162 -9.58 -15.19 2.91
CA LYS A 162 -9.07 -14.84 1.58
C LYS A 162 -7.54 -14.88 1.52
N LEU A 163 -6.83 -14.33 2.51
CA LEU A 163 -5.36 -14.38 2.56
C LEU A 163 -4.83 -15.83 2.60
N LYS A 164 -5.50 -16.73 3.31
CA LYS A 164 -5.15 -18.16 3.32
C LYS A 164 -5.34 -18.78 1.94
N LEU A 165 -6.46 -18.49 1.28
CA LEU A 165 -6.73 -18.96 -0.09
C LEU A 165 -5.67 -18.44 -1.06
N TYR A 166 -5.36 -17.15 -1.02
CA TYR A 166 -4.32 -16.53 -1.86
C TYR A 166 -2.97 -17.21 -1.69
N LYS A 167 -2.56 -17.50 -0.45
CA LYS A 167 -1.32 -18.25 -0.18
C LYS A 167 -1.33 -19.63 -0.84
N CYS A 168 -2.45 -20.37 -0.76
CA CYS A 168 -2.57 -21.68 -1.39
C CYS A 168 -2.48 -21.59 -2.92
N ASN A 169 -3.19 -20.63 -3.52
CA ASN A 169 -3.24 -20.44 -4.96
C ASN A 169 -1.88 -20.02 -5.52
N LEU A 170 -1.19 -19.08 -4.86
CA LEU A 170 0.19 -18.72 -5.22
C LEU A 170 1.12 -19.94 -5.17
N GLY A 171 0.97 -20.81 -4.17
CA GLY A 171 1.71 -22.07 -4.09
C GLY A 171 1.44 -23.05 -5.25
N ARG A 172 0.27 -22.95 -5.88
CA ARG A 172 -0.14 -23.69 -7.07
C ARG A 172 0.17 -22.97 -8.39
N ARG A 173 0.78 -21.78 -8.33
CA ARG A 173 1.00 -20.88 -9.48
C ARG A 173 -0.31 -20.42 -10.15
N GLU A 174 -1.37 -20.30 -9.36
CA GLU A 174 -2.64 -19.71 -9.78
C GLU A 174 -2.64 -18.22 -9.40
N PHE A 175 -2.47 -17.35 -10.40
CA PHE A 175 -2.33 -15.90 -10.20
C PHE A 175 -3.60 -15.10 -10.49
N SER A 176 -4.75 -15.74 -10.63
CA SER A 176 -6.02 -15.04 -10.95
C SER A 176 -6.42 -13.97 -9.94
N GLN A 177 -5.93 -14.06 -8.69
CA GLN A 177 -6.13 -13.01 -7.70
C GLN A 177 -5.01 -11.97 -7.66
N PHE A 178 -3.93 -12.14 -8.41
CA PHE A 178 -2.80 -11.22 -8.50
C PHE A 178 -2.52 -10.93 -9.98
N PRO A 179 -3.40 -10.17 -10.66
CA PRO A 179 -3.30 -9.93 -12.10
C PRO A 179 -1.99 -9.28 -12.49
N THR A 180 -1.52 -8.32 -11.69
CA THR A 180 -0.25 -7.62 -11.88
C THR A 180 0.96 -8.58 -11.83
N LEU A 181 0.85 -9.67 -11.08
CA LEU A 181 1.88 -10.72 -10.98
C LEU A 181 1.76 -11.78 -12.10
N ALA A 182 0.63 -11.81 -12.79
CA ALA A 182 0.34 -12.79 -13.84
C ALA A 182 0.76 -12.32 -15.24
N GLU A 183 1.04 -11.03 -15.38
CA GLU A 183 1.64 -10.38 -16.55
C GLU A 183 3.14 -10.72 -16.66
#